data_AF-A0A6G9QIP0-F1
#
_entry.id   AF-A0A6G9QIP0-F1
#
_cell.length_a   1.000
_cell.length_b   1.000
_cell.length_c   1.000
_cell.angle_alpha   90.00
_cell.angle_beta   90.00
_cell.angle_gamma   90.00
#
_symmetry.space_group_name_H-M   'P 1'
#
loop_
_entity.id
_entity.type
_entity.pdbx_description
1 polymer ?
#
loop_
_entity_poly.entity_id
_entity_poly.type
_entity_poly.pdbx_seq_one_letter_code
_entity_poly.pdbx_strand_id
1 'polypeptide(L)'
;MHQFIFSHPEVKQVTQPVLMTIKLSNDVDDLLVLACLTNPLFEIIISQVEGVDCALIIRQQSFINIEYHPTHHIAKQYDVTRLLGQGVRLYSRMAVSPRLCIEKLKQGVQILLQADESVYFSVCKDDKFELIPLEQDLRLLCEPQVLVVAKSILGLKPKHDETSASLAVHISELEQVRRDICDYMRGESGKIHPGISTELLKIDHLLQNKRQWLLRSYHQSIERPNLSKASNEVSLDIEKLQQKLDCYSLLAPIDVTELVNQLSDDFN
;
A
#
# COMPACT_ATOMS: atom_id res chain seq x y z
N MET A 1 -6.19 14.08 18.58
CA MET A 1 -5.21 14.54 17.58
C MET A 1 -5.28 13.57 16.41
N HIS A 2 -5.66 14.06 15.24
CA HIS A 2 -6.04 13.22 14.09
C HIS A 2 -4.84 13.07 13.16
N GLN A 3 -4.38 11.85 12.95
CA GLN A 3 -3.24 11.56 12.08
C GLN A 3 -3.73 10.85 10.82
N PHE A 4 -3.85 11.60 9.73
CA PHE A 4 -3.61 11.03 8.41
C PHE A 4 -2.20 10.41 8.44
N ILE A 5 -2.00 9.20 7.89
CA ILE A 5 -0.65 8.64 7.73
C ILE A 5 0.05 9.44 6.63
N PHE A 6 0.50 10.62 6.99
CA PHE A 6 1.49 11.34 6.21
C PHE A 6 2.86 10.93 6.70
N SER A 7 3.81 10.90 5.78
CA SER A 7 5.23 10.97 6.05
C SER A 7 5.55 12.15 6.97
N HIS A 8 6.72 12.07 7.61
CA HIS A 8 7.25 13.19 8.37
C HIS A 8 7.28 14.45 7.49
N PRO A 9 6.94 15.62 8.05
CA PRO A 9 6.91 16.86 7.28
C PRO A 9 8.30 17.17 6.72
N GLU A 10 8.39 17.28 5.41
CA GLU A 10 9.61 17.67 4.70
C GLU A 10 9.50 19.11 4.24
N VAL A 11 10.58 19.89 4.44
CA VAL A 11 10.66 21.25 3.89
C VAL A 11 11.33 21.19 2.53
N LYS A 12 10.67 21.74 1.51
CA LYS A 12 11.21 21.90 0.16
C LYS A 12 11.27 23.37 -0.21
N GLN A 13 12.43 23.79 -0.70
CA GLN A 13 12.61 25.12 -1.27
C GLN A 13 12.41 25.05 -2.78
N VAL A 14 11.66 26.00 -3.31
CA VAL A 14 11.37 26.15 -4.73
C VAL A 14 11.75 27.56 -5.13
N THR A 15 12.72 27.70 -6.02
CA THR A 15 13.28 29.00 -6.45
C THR A 15 12.91 29.37 -7.89
N GLN A 16 12.15 28.50 -8.55
CA GLN A 16 11.69 28.66 -9.93
C GLN A 16 10.40 27.87 -10.12
N PRO A 17 9.62 28.11 -11.20
CA PRO A 17 8.43 27.32 -11.45
C PRO A 17 8.76 25.83 -11.60
N VAL A 18 7.96 24.97 -10.97
CA VAL A 18 8.21 23.52 -10.89
C VAL A 18 6.97 22.75 -11.32
N LEU A 19 7.17 21.70 -12.10
CA LEU A 19 6.18 20.68 -12.37
C LEU A 19 6.38 19.53 -11.39
N MET A 20 5.45 19.39 -10.46
CA MET A 20 5.38 18.27 -9.55
C MET A 20 4.70 17.10 -10.24
N THR A 21 5.36 15.95 -10.26
CA THR A 21 4.78 14.70 -10.78
C THR A 21 4.53 13.75 -9.62
N ILE A 22 3.26 13.48 -9.34
CA ILE A 22 2.83 12.56 -8.28
C ILE A 22 2.61 11.18 -8.87
N LYS A 23 3.38 10.20 -8.40
CA LYS A 23 3.31 8.81 -8.85
C LYS A 23 3.08 7.84 -7.70
N LEU A 24 2.47 6.71 -8.01
CA LEU A 24 2.43 5.57 -7.10
C LEU A 24 3.84 4.96 -6.97
N SER A 25 4.21 4.53 -5.77
CA SER A 25 5.38 3.67 -5.59
C SER A 25 5.17 2.31 -6.26
N ASN A 26 6.20 1.80 -6.93
CA ASN A 26 6.12 0.60 -7.78
C ASN A 26 5.62 -0.67 -7.04
N ASP A 27 5.88 -0.75 -5.73
CA ASP A 27 5.63 -1.96 -4.94
C ASP A 27 4.25 -1.99 -4.27
N VAL A 28 3.38 -1.01 -4.51
CA VAL A 28 2.11 -0.86 -3.77
C VAL A 28 0.96 -1.64 -4.41
N ASP A 29 0.08 -2.23 -3.60
CA ASP A 29 -1.10 -2.98 -4.07
C ASP A 29 -2.26 -2.03 -4.38
N ASP A 30 -2.93 -2.25 -5.53
CA ASP A 30 -4.08 -1.47 -5.97
C ASP A 30 -5.24 -1.50 -4.96
N LEU A 31 -5.36 -2.58 -4.19
CA LEU A 31 -6.37 -2.69 -3.13
C LEU A 31 -6.13 -1.71 -1.98
N LEU A 32 -4.87 -1.46 -1.60
CA LEU A 32 -4.52 -0.45 -0.59
C LEU A 32 -4.90 0.94 -1.10
N VAL A 33 -4.48 1.24 -2.33
CA VAL A 33 -4.72 2.55 -2.94
C VAL A 33 -6.22 2.80 -3.00
N LEU A 34 -7.02 1.80 -3.38
CA LEU A 34 -8.47 1.89 -3.38
C LEU A 34 -9.05 2.22 -1.99
N ALA A 35 -8.52 1.63 -0.92
CA ALA A 35 -8.95 1.90 0.45
C ALA A 35 -8.50 3.28 0.98
N CYS A 36 -7.48 3.88 0.37
CA CYS A 36 -6.89 5.16 0.78
C CYS A 36 -7.27 6.34 -0.14
N LEU A 37 -7.85 6.11 -1.32
CA LEU A 37 -8.24 7.15 -2.27
C LEU A 37 -9.30 8.13 -1.73
N THR A 38 -10.04 7.74 -0.69
CA THR A 38 -10.96 8.62 0.03
C THR A 38 -10.24 9.68 0.86
N ASN A 39 -8.96 9.48 1.18
CA ASN A 39 -8.13 10.35 1.99
C ASN A 39 -7.27 11.28 1.11
N PRO A 40 -6.77 12.41 1.65
CA PRO A 40 -5.87 13.29 0.92
C PRO A 40 -4.57 12.56 0.59
N LEU A 41 -4.15 12.61 -0.67
CA LEU A 41 -2.92 11.99 -1.15
C LEU A 41 -1.68 12.70 -0.58
N PHE A 42 -1.72 14.02 -0.54
CA PHE A 42 -0.72 14.84 0.11
C PHE A 42 -1.35 16.12 0.66
N GLU A 43 -0.59 16.79 1.52
CA GLU A 43 -0.83 18.10 2.08
C GLU A 43 0.43 18.96 1.89
N ILE A 44 0.25 20.16 1.34
CA ILE A 44 1.31 21.17 1.19
C ILE A 44 0.89 22.40 1.97
N ILE A 45 1.77 22.90 2.83
CA ILE A 45 1.59 24.14 3.59
C ILE A 45 2.71 25.11 3.20
N ILE A 46 2.37 26.37 3.01
CA ILE A 46 3.34 27.41 2.66
C ILE A 46 3.99 27.93 3.94
N SER A 47 5.30 27.76 4.04
CA SER A 47 6.08 28.27 5.16
C SER A 47 6.61 29.68 4.90
N GLN A 48 7.11 29.94 3.69
CA GLN A 48 7.72 31.21 3.30
C GLN A 48 7.47 31.48 1.82
N VAL A 49 7.30 32.75 1.44
CA VAL A 49 7.20 33.20 0.06
C VAL A 49 7.88 34.56 -0.03
N GLU A 50 8.85 34.69 -0.92
CA GLU A 50 9.59 35.94 -1.18
C GLU A 50 9.86 36.04 -2.68
N GLY A 51 8.99 36.79 -3.39
CA GLY A 51 9.03 36.88 -4.85
C GLY A 51 8.81 35.51 -5.52
N VAL A 52 9.84 35.01 -6.20
CA VAL A 52 9.84 33.72 -6.93
C VAL A 52 10.31 32.56 -6.04
N ASP A 53 10.88 32.86 -4.87
CA ASP A 53 11.34 31.87 -3.92
C ASP A 53 10.22 31.52 -2.94
N CYS A 54 10.00 30.23 -2.71
CA CYS A 54 9.07 29.78 -1.68
C CYS A 54 9.58 28.53 -0.96
N ALA A 55 9.22 28.42 0.32
CA ALA A 55 9.46 27.24 1.14
C ALA A 55 8.13 26.57 1.46
N LEU A 56 8.04 25.27 1.16
CA LEU A 56 6.85 24.46 1.28
C LEU A 56 7.10 23.36 2.30
N ILE A 57 6.14 23.13 3.20
CA ILE A 57 6.11 21.99 4.10
C ILE A 57 5.19 20.95 3.48
N ILE A 58 5.71 19.76 3.22
CA ILE A 58 5.04 18.74 2.44
C ILE A 58 4.88 17.48 3.29
N ARG A 59 3.68 16.92 3.20
CA ARG A 59 3.24 15.72 3.91
C ARG A 59 2.54 14.83 2.88
N GLN A 60 3.08 13.65 2.60
CA GLN A 60 2.53 12.74 1.58
C GLN A 60 2.24 11.36 2.16
N GLN A 61 1.27 10.64 1.61
CA GLN A 61 1.03 9.24 2.03
C GLN A 61 2.22 8.36 1.66
N SER A 62 2.46 7.30 2.44
CA SER A 62 3.66 6.45 2.34
C SER A 62 3.82 5.72 1.00
N PHE A 63 2.74 5.57 0.23
CA PHE A 63 2.76 4.92 -1.08
C PHE A 63 2.92 5.89 -2.25
N ILE A 64 3.08 7.19 -1.98
CA ILE A 64 3.12 8.25 -2.98
C ILE A 64 4.50 8.85 -3.05
N ASN A 65 5.01 9.01 -4.27
CA ASN A 65 6.24 9.73 -4.54
C ASN A 65 5.93 11.01 -5.31
N ILE A 66 6.48 12.13 -4.84
CA ILE A 66 6.39 13.42 -5.51
C ILE A 66 7.77 13.77 -6.08
N GLU A 67 7.86 13.80 -7.41
CA GLU A 67 9.05 14.21 -8.14
C GLU A 67 8.92 15.68 -8.57
N TYR A 68 9.99 16.45 -8.45
CA TYR A 68 10.01 17.87 -8.78
C TYR A 68 10.86 18.09 -10.03
N HIS A 69 10.25 18.63 -11.09
CA HIS A 69 10.95 18.96 -12.32
C HIS A 69 10.93 20.47 -12.56
N PRO A 70 12.09 21.11 -12.79
CA PRO A 70 12.11 22.53 -13.07
C PRO A 70 11.44 22.81 -14.41
N THR A 71 10.65 23.88 -14.49
CA THR A 71 9.97 24.26 -15.73
C THR A 71 9.97 25.76 -15.94
N HIS A 72 9.95 26.18 -17.20
CA HIS A 72 9.72 27.58 -17.60
C HIS A 72 8.27 27.83 -18.02
N HIS A 73 7.40 26.85 -17.84
CA HIS A 73 6.02 26.94 -18.27
C HIS A 73 5.20 27.69 -17.23
N ILE A 74 4.68 28.86 -17.59
CA ILE A 74 3.77 29.65 -16.76
C ILE A 74 2.34 29.27 -17.13
N ALA A 75 1.55 28.80 -16.16
CA ALA A 75 0.14 28.52 -16.43
C ALA A 75 -0.64 29.82 -16.67
N LYS A 76 -1.58 29.77 -17.62
CA LYS A 76 -2.45 30.92 -17.93
C LYS A 76 -3.63 31.05 -16.96
N GLN A 77 -3.93 29.99 -16.21
CA GLN A 77 -5.02 29.90 -15.25
C GLN A 77 -4.53 29.07 -14.06
N TYR A 78 -4.89 29.49 -12.85
CA TYR A 78 -4.51 28.82 -11.62
C TYR A 78 -5.77 28.30 -10.94
N ASP A 79 -5.72 27.07 -10.44
CA ASP A 79 -6.85 26.45 -9.75
C ASP A 79 -6.95 26.93 -8.30
N VAL A 80 -5.79 27.11 -7.67
CA VAL A 80 -5.68 27.48 -6.26
C VAL A 80 -4.53 28.46 -6.05
N THR A 81 -4.81 29.56 -5.33
CA THR A 81 -3.81 30.52 -4.85
C THR A 81 -3.74 30.49 -3.33
N ARG A 82 -2.53 30.51 -2.77
CA ARG A 82 -2.29 30.38 -1.33
C ARG A 82 -1.21 31.34 -0.84
N LEU A 83 -1.38 31.79 0.40
CA LEU A 83 -0.48 32.71 1.11
C LEU A 83 0.24 31.99 2.26
N LEU A 84 1.15 32.69 2.94
CA LEU A 84 1.90 32.18 4.08
C LEU A 84 0.98 31.59 5.16
N GLY A 85 1.29 30.38 5.60
CA GLY A 85 0.51 29.63 6.59
C GLY A 85 -0.72 28.91 6.03
N GLN A 86 -1.11 29.18 4.79
CA GLN A 86 -2.19 28.45 4.12
C GLN A 86 -1.65 27.20 3.42
N GLY A 87 -2.56 26.28 3.09
CA GLY A 87 -2.18 25.05 2.43
C GLY A 87 -3.25 24.47 1.52
N VAL A 88 -2.88 23.36 0.89
CA VAL A 88 -3.72 22.65 -0.07
C VAL A 88 -3.55 21.14 0.11
N ARG A 89 -4.65 20.41 -0.10
CA ARG A 89 -4.66 18.95 -0.16
C ARG A 89 -5.09 18.48 -1.54
N LEU A 90 -4.50 17.37 -1.99
CA LEU A 90 -4.92 16.70 -3.22
C LEU A 90 -5.86 15.54 -2.91
N TYR A 91 -7.02 15.55 -3.55
CA TYR A 91 -8.01 14.48 -3.48
C TYR A 91 -8.33 13.91 -4.86
N SER A 92 -8.83 12.68 -4.92
CA SER A 92 -9.52 12.21 -6.12
C SER A 92 -10.85 12.95 -6.27
N ARG A 93 -11.16 13.41 -7.48
CA ARG A 93 -12.41 14.12 -7.78
C ARG A 93 -13.62 13.21 -7.53
N MET A 94 -14.68 13.77 -6.96
CA MET A 94 -15.93 13.04 -6.76
C MET A 94 -16.51 12.57 -8.11
N ALA A 95 -17.14 11.40 -8.12
CA ALA A 95 -17.71 10.74 -9.31
C ALA A 95 -16.70 10.17 -10.34
N VAL A 96 -15.40 10.12 -10.04
CA VAL A 96 -14.44 9.35 -10.84
C VAL A 96 -14.28 7.94 -10.26
N SER A 97 -14.18 6.92 -11.13
CA SER A 97 -13.99 5.55 -10.65
C SER A 97 -12.59 5.37 -10.01
N PRO A 98 -12.48 4.72 -8.84
CA PRO A 98 -11.20 4.55 -8.16
C PRO A 98 -10.14 3.86 -9.02
N ARG A 99 -10.54 2.87 -9.84
CA ARG A 99 -9.63 2.17 -10.77
C ARG A 99 -8.96 3.14 -11.74
N LEU A 100 -9.73 4.07 -12.31
CA LEU A 100 -9.23 5.09 -13.23
C LEU A 100 -8.29 6.08 -12.54
N CYS A 101 -8.50 6.36 -11.25
CA CYS A 101 -7.59 7.17 -10.44
C CYS A 101 -6.27 6.44 -10.18
N ILE A 102 -6.32 5.14 -9.84
CA ILE A 102 -5.13 4.31 -9.62
C ILE A 102 -4.28 4.22 -10.88
N GLU A 103 -4.89 3.92 -12.03
CA GLU A 103 -4.19 3.89 -13.31
C GLU A 103 -3.53 5.24 -13.64
N LYS A 104 -4.22 6.34 -13.34
CA LYS A 104 -3.66 7.68 -13.56
C LYS A 104 -2.51 7.99 -12.60
N LEU A 105 -2.58 7.56 -11.34
CA LEU A 105 -1.45 7.67 -10.39
C LEU A 105 -0.24 6.83 -10.81
N LYS A 106 -0.45 5.68 -11.46
CA LYS A 106 0.64 4.90 -12.06
C LYS A 106 1.29 5.62 -13.23
N GLN A 107 0.51 6.33 -14.04
CA GLN A 107 1.02 7.15 -15.15
C GLN A 107 1.72 8.44 -14.68
N GLY A 108 1.31 8.96 -13.53
CA GLY A 108 1.78 10.22 -12.98
C GLY A 108 0.77 11.35 -13.17
N VAL A 109 0.46 12.05 -12.08
CA VAL A 109 -0.37 13.25 -12.07
C VAL A 109 0.54 14.46 -12.04
N GLN A 110 0.28 15.45 -12.88
CA GLN A 110 1.13 16.61 -13.03
C GLN A 110 0.47 17.86 -12.43
N ILE A 111 1.19 18.53 -11.54
CA ILE A 111 0.75 19.76 -10.89
C ILE A 111 1.84 20.81 -11.08
N LEU A 112 1.49 21.91 -11.73
CA LEU A 112 2.36 23.06 -11.85
C LEU A 112 2.29 23.90 -10.56
N LEU A 113 3.47 24.26 -10.06
CA LEU A 113 3.67 25.13 -8.92
C LEU A 113 4.49 26.34 -9.34
N GLN A 114 3.98 27.53 -9.01
CA GLN A 114 4.64 28.80 -9.28
C GLN A 114 4.51 29.72 -8.07
N ALA A 115 5.55 30.48 -7.76
CA ALA A 115 5.52 31.52 -6.73
C ALA A 115 5.71 32.90 -7.38
N ASP A 116 4.88 33.85 -6.98
CA ASP A 116 4.97 35.28 -7.31
C ASP A 116 4.24 36.08 -6.23
N GLU A 117 4.92 36.35 -5.11
CA GLU A 117 4.38 36.88 -3.83
C GLU A 117 3.34 36.00 -3.12
N SER A 118 2.61 35.19 -3.88
CA SER A 118 1.75 34.10 -3.45
C SER A 118 2.08 32.83 -4.23
N VAL A 119 1.70 31.67 -3.70
CA VAL A 119 1.94 30.39 -4.39
C VAL A 119 0.70 29.98 -5.13
N TYR A 120 0.88 29.70 -6.42
CA TYR A 120 -0.15 29.28 -7.35
C TYR A 120 0.02 27.81 -7.69
N PHE A 121 -1.08 27.08 -7.62
CA PHE A 121 -1.16 25.67 -8.00
C PHE A 121 -2.11 25.52 -9.19
N SER A 122 -1.70 24.75 -10.19
CA SER A 122 -2.55 24.34 -11.30
C SER A 122 -2.37 22.85 -11.58
N VAL A 123 -3.46 22.11 -11.58
CA VAL A 123 -3.50 20.73 -12.04
C VAL A 123 -3.67 20.74 -13.56
N CYS A 124 -2.93 19.89 -14.28
CA CYS A 124 -3.09 19.80 -15.72
C CYS A 124 -4.53 19.44 -16.12
N LYS A 125 -5.02 20.03 -17.22
CA LYS A 125 -6.40 19.81 -17.72
C LYS A 125 -6.65 18.32 -17.96
N ASP A 126 -7.88 17.88 -17.66
CA ASP A 126 -8.37 16.48 -17.67
C ASP A 126 -7.88 15.55 -16.55
N ASP A 127 -7.23 16.08 -15.51
CA ASP A 127 -6.90 15.25 -14.37
C ASP A 127 -8.12 14.89 -13.51
N LYS A 128 -8.11 13.63 -13.06
CA LYS A 128 -9.12 12.99 -12.20
C LYS A 128 -9.02 13.44 -10.73
N PHE A 129 -8.21 14.45 -10.46
CA PHE A 129 -7.86 14.93 -9.15
C PHE A 129 -8.29 16.39 -8.97
N GLU A 130 -8.47 16.77 -7.72
CA GLU A 130 -8.86 18.12 -7.32
C GLU A 130 -7.98 18.60 -6.17
N LEU A 131 -7.56 19.86 -6.24
CA LEU A 131 -6.85 20.55 -5.17
C LEU A 131 -7.86 21.29 -4.32
N ILE A 132 -7.90 20.99 -3.02
CA ILE A 132 -8.82 21.60 -2.08
C ILE A 132 -8.04 22.46 -1.08
N PRO A 133 -8.37 23.77 -0.93
CA PRO A 133 -7.93 24.60 0.20
C PRO A 133 -8.11 23.91 1.55
N LEU A 134 -7.13 24.02 2.45
CA LEU A 134 -7.29 23.50 3.82
C LEU A 134 -8.48 24.15 4.55
N GLU A 135 -8.79 25.41 4.27
CA GLU A 135 -9.87 26.16 4.91
C GLU A 135 -11.26 25.75 4.41
N GLN A 136 -11.33 25.18 3.19
CA GLN A 136 -12.58 24.68 2.59
C GLN A 136 -12.74 23.17 2.78
N ASP A 137 -11.70 22.49 3.27
CA ASP A 137 -11.74 21.07 3.55
C ASP A 137 -12.48 20.78 4.86
N LEU A 138 -13.81 20.72 4.76
CA LEU A 138 -14.69 20.32 5.85
C LEU A 138 -14.72 18.81 6.07
N ARG A 139 -13.95 18.02 5.30
CA ARG A 139 -13.84 16.57 5.45
C ARG A 139 -12.96 16.23 6.66
N LEU A 140 -13.42 16.61 7.85
CA LEU A 140 -12.88 16.17 9.14
C LEU A 140 -13.32 14.71 9.41
N LEU A 141 -12.98 13.79 8.51
CA LEU A 141 -13.19 12.36 8.76
C LEU A 141 -11.94 11.82 9.44
N CYS A 142 -12.00 11.83 10.76
CA CYS A 142 -11.02 11.20 11.61
C CYS A 142 -11.20 9.69 11.50
N GLU A 143 -10.45 9.05 10.60
CA GLU A 143 -10.46 7.60 10.53
C GLU A 143 -9.94 7.04 11.88
N PRO A 144 -10.69 6.13 12.54
CA PRO A 144 -10.21 5.49 13.75
C PRO A 144 -8.89 4.78 13.47
N GLN A 145 -7.98 4.82 14.44
CA GLN A 145 -6.65 4.22 14.34
C GLN A 145 -6.70 2.74 13.95
N VAL A 146 -7.76 2.04 14.35
CA VAL A 146 -8.04 0.65 13.97
C VAL A 146 -8.23 0.49 12.45
N LEU A 147 -8.93 1.42 11.78
CA LEU A 147 -9.05 1.41 10.31
C LEU A 147 -7.72 1.66 9.63
N VAL A 148 -6.94 2.57 10.18
CA VAL A 148 -5.62 2.95 9.66
C VAL A 148 -4.66 1.76 9.68
N VAL A 149 -4.58 1.05 10.81
CA VAL A 149 -3.76 -0.16 10.96
C VAL A 149 -4.27 -1.28 10.04
N ALA A 150 -5.58 -1.49 9.96
CA ALA A 150 -6.17 -2.49 9.08
C ALA A 150 -5.84 -2.27 7.60
N LYS A 151 -5.89 -1.02 7.13
CA LYS A 151 -5.49 -0.66 5.76
C LYS A 151 -4.01 -0.95 5.53
N SER A 152 -3.14 -0.62 6.49
CA SER A 152 -1.69 -0.87 6.37
C SER A 152 -1.37 -2.36 6.22
N ILE A 153 -2.00 -3.24 7.02
CA ILE A 153 -1.82 -4.69 6.91
C ILE A 153 -2.36 -5.20 5.58
N LEU A 154 -3.51 -4.70 5.10
CA LEU A 154 -4.06 -5.09 3.81
C LEU A 154 -3.11 -4.75 2.65
N GLY A 155 -2.44 -3.59 2.68
CA GLY A 155 -1.57 -3.14 1.60
C GLY A 155 -0.19 -3.79 1.50
N LEU A 156 0.23 -4.55 2.49
CA LEU A 156 1.43 -5.36 2.38
C LEU A 156 1.21 -6.46 1.35
N LYS A 157 1.88 -6.36 0.18
CA LYS A 157 1.86 -7.45 -0.80
C LYS A 157 2.52 -8.68 -0.20
N PRO A 158 1.91 -9.87 -0.34
CA PRO A 158 2.57 -11.09 0.08
C PRO A 158 3.76 -11.36 -0.85
N LYS A 159 4.96 -11.48 -0.28
CA LYS A 159 6.12 -11.91 -1.07
C LYS A 159 6.02 -13.42 -1.25
N HIS A 160 6.20 -13.89 -2.49
CA HIS A 160 6.08 -15.32 -2.81
C HIS A 160 7.13 -16.20 -2.13
N ASP A 161 8.21 -15.61 -1.61
CA ASP A 161 9.34 -16.31 -0.98
C ASP A 161 9.35 -16.23 0.57
N GLU A 162 8.22 -15.90 1.20
CA GLU A 162 8.15 -15.81 2.66
C GLU A 162 8.35 -17.16 3.36
N THR A 163 9.15 -17.16 4.42
CA THR A 163 9.33 -18.33 5.28
C THR A 163 8.04 -18.64 6.05
N SER A 164 7.82 -19.90 6.41
CA SER A 164 6.66 -20.33 7.21
C SER A 164 6.54 -19.56 8.53
N ALA A 165 7.67 -19.20 9.15
CA ALA A 165 7.71 -18.36 10.34
C ALA A 165 7.21 -16.92 10.07
N SER A 166 7.60 -16.31 8.94
CA SER A 166 7.11 -14.99 8.53
C SER A 166 5.60 -14.99 8.27
N LEU A 167 5.10 -16.03 7.60
CA LEU A 167 3.67 -16.22 7.35
C LEU A 167 2.87 -16.34 8.66
N ALA A 168 3.39 -17.06 9.66
CA ALA A 168 2.75 -17.21 10.96
C ALA A 168 2.66 -15.88 11.74
N VAL A 169 3.69 -15.04 11.65
CA VAL A 169 3.68 -13.69 12.22
C VAL A 169 2.61 -12.83 11.54
N HIS A 170 2.56 -12.81 10.20
CA HIS A 170 1.54 -12.06 9.46
C HIS A 170 0.11 -12.52 9.77
N ILE A 171 -0.12 -13.82 9.95
CA ILE A 171 -1.43 -14.35 10.38
C ILE A 171 -1.78 -13.82 11.77
N SER A 172 -0.81 -13.80 12.70
CA SER A 172 -1.01 -13.34 14.08
C SER A 172 -1.32 -11.84 14.14
N GLU A 173 -0.60 -11.02 13.40
CA GLU A 173 -0.85 -9.57 13.26
C GLU A 173 -2.24 -9.29 12.69
N LEU A 174 -2.64 -10.03 11.66
CA LEU A 174 -3.97 -9.91 11.05
C LEU A 174 -5.07 -10.27 12.04
N GLU A 175 -4.92 -11.36 12.80
CA GLU A 175 -5.89 -11.73 13.83
C GLU A 175 -6.01 -10.70 14.94
N GLN A 176 -4.89 -10.10 15.36
CA GLN A 176 -4.90 -9.03 16.36
C GLN A 176 -5.72 -7.84 15.88
N VAL A 177 -5.49 -7.38 14.64
CA VAL A 177 -6.24 -6.24 14.08
C VAL A 177 -7.72 -6.55 13.89
N ARG A 178 -8.09 -7.79 13.56
CA ARG A 178 -9.50 -8.20 13.51
C ARG A 178 -10.17 -8.18 14.88
N ARG A 179 -9.46 -8.55 15.94
CA ARG A 179 -9.95 -8.41 17.32
C ARG A 179 -10.14 -6.94 17.67
N ASP A 180 -9.16 -6.09 17.35
CA ASP A 180 -9.26 -4.64 17.57
C ASP A 180 -10.44 -4.01 16.82
N ILE A 181 -10.74 -4.47 15.58
CA ILE A 181 -11.95 -4.07 14.81
C ILE A 181 -13.23 -4.51 15.54
N CYS A 182 -13.29 -5.77 15.98
CA CYS A 182 -14.45 -6.29 16.69
C CYS A 182 -14.69 -5.56 18.02
N ASP A 183 -13.63 -5.28 18.78
CA ASP A 183 -13.71 -4.57 20.05
C ASP A 183 -14.09 -3.10 19.83
N TYR A 184 -13.56 -2.46 18.77
CA TYR A 184 -13.97 -1.12 18.36
C TYR A 184 -15.45 -1.04 17.96
N MET A 185 -15.97 -2.08 17.28
CA MET A 185 -17.37 -2.18 16.89
C MET A 185 -18.31 -2.51 18.08
N ARG A 186 -17.80 -3.18 19.12
CA ARG A 186 -18.55 -3.58 20.33
C ARG A 186 -18.50 -2.57 21.47
N GLY A 187 -17.50 -1.70 21.51
CA GLY A 187 -17.27 -0.76 22.60
C GLY A 187 -18.34 0.34 22.75
N GLU A 188 -18.36 1.01 23.90
CA GLU A 188 -19.29 2.09 24.27
C GLU A 188 -19.17 3.37 23.41
N SER A 189 -18.27 3.39 22.43
CA SER A 189 -18.23 4.36 21.32
C SER A 189 -19.43 4.25 20.37
N GLY A 190 -20.58 3.72 20.84
CA GLY A 190 -21.81 3.34 20.14
C GLY A 190 -22.59 4.46 19.45
N LYS A 191 -21.92 5.55 19.09
CA LYS A 191 -22.32 6.50 18.04
C LYS A 191 -21.31 6.45 16.89
N ILE A 192 -20.88 5.26 16.49
CA ILE A 192 -20.00 5.10 15.33
C ILE A 192 -20.77 5.66 14.13
N HIS A 193 -20.17 6.63 13.44
CA HIS A 193 -20.74 7.20 12.23
C HIS A 193 -21.08 6.05 11.27
N PRO A 194 -22.31 5.98 10.71
CA PRO A 194 -22.75 4.84 9.90
C PRO A 194 -21.79 4.57 8.73
N GLY A 195 -21.15 5.61 8.18
CA GLY A 195 -20.09 5.45 7.17
C GLY A 195 -18.89 4.61 7.65
N ILE A 196 -18.35 4.91 8.84
CA ILE A 196 -17.18 4.23 9.41
C ILE A 196 -17.52 2.76 9.72
N SER A 197 -18.73 2.50 10.20
CA SER A 197 -19.22 1.13 10.44
C SER A 197 -19.27 0.32 9.15
N THR A 198 -19.79 0.90 8.05
CA THR A 198 -19.81 0.20 6.76
C THR A 198 -18.42 -0.04 6.18
N GLU A 199 -17.46 0.86 6.41
CA GLU A 199 -16.08 0.70 5.97
C GLU A 199 -15.34 -0.38 6.79
N LEU A 200 -15.55 -0.41 8.11
CA LEU A 200 -15.00 -1.44 8.99
C LEU A 200 -15.48 -2.85 8.61
N LEU A 201 -16.77 -3.00 8.28
CA LEU A 201 -17.31 -4.28 7.82
C LEU A 201 -16.71 -4.73 6.48
N LYS A 202 -16.52 -3.80 5.54
CA LYS A 202 -15.85 -4.10 4.25
C LYS A 202 -14.41 -4.52 4.48
N ILE A 203 -13.68 -3.82 5.34
CA ILE A 203 -12.28 -4.11 5.64
C ILE A 203 -12.14 -5.44 6.40
N ASP A 204 -13.03 -5.77 7.34
CA ASP A 204 -13.02 -7.07 8.02
C ASP A 204 -13.21 -8.23 7.02
N HIS A 205 -14.11 -8.07 6.04
CA HIS A 205 -14.26 -9.06 4.97
C HIS A 205 -12.97 -9.21 4.14
N LEU A 206 -12.30 -8.11 3.79
CA LEU A 206 -11.03 -8.15 3.05
C LEU A 206 -9.91 -8.81 3.88
N LEU A 207 -9.84 -8.51 5.18
CA LEU A 207 -8.89 -9.14 6.10
C LEU A 207 -9.17 -10.64 6.21
N GLN A 208 -10.44 -11.06 6.26
CA GLN A 208 -10.81 -12.47 6.28
C GLN A 208 -10.39 -13.20 5.01
N ASN A 209 -10.55 -12.59 3.83
CA ASN A 209 -10.06 -13.14 2.57
C ASN A 209 -8.53 -13.27 2.58
N LYS A 210 -7.82 -12.24 3.03
CA LYS A 210 -6.35 -12.25 3.14
C LYS A 210 -5.87 -13.34 4.11
N ARG A 211 -6.56 -13.52 5.24
CA ARG A 211 -6.30 -14.61 6.19
C ARG A 211 -6.48 -15.98 5.54
N GLN A 212 -7.57 -16.20 4.81
CA GLN A 212 -7.79 -17.49 4.13
C GLN A 212 -6.68 -17.79 3.12
N TRP A 213 -6.24 -16.77 2.38
CA TRP A 213 -5.12 -16.90 1.47
C TRP A 213 -3.81 -17.23 2.21
N LEU A 214 -3.47 -16.47 3.26
CA LEU A 214 -2.26 -16.70 4.06
C LEU A 214 -2.25 -18.09 4.70
N LEU A 215 -3.40 -18.56 5.21
CA LEU A 215 -3.51 -19.91 5.76
C LEU A 215 -3.27 -20.97 4.69
N ARG A 216 -3.84 -20.80 3.47
CA ARG A 216 -3.56 -21.71 2.36
C ARG A 216 -2.07 -21.72 1.99
N SER A 217 -1.44 -20.55 1.93
CA SER A 217 0.00 -20.42 1.66
C SER A 217 0.85 -21.03 2.77
N TYR A 218 0.47 -20.84 4.03
CA TYR A 218 1.13 -21.43 5.20
C TYR A 218 1.03 -22.96 5.19
N HIS A 219 -0.17 -23.50 5.00
CA HIS A 219 -0.38 -24.95 4.85
C HIS A 219 0.41 -25.49 3.66
N GLN A 220 0.42 -24.79 2.53
CA GLN A 220 1.23 -25.17 1.37
C GLN A 220 2.73 -25.18 1.70
N SER A 221 3.23 -24.23 2.50
CA SER A 221 4.64 -24.18 2.91
C SER A 221 5.05 -25.31 3.86
N ILE A 222 4.09 -25.86 4.62
CA ILE A 222 4.31 -26.95 5.59
C ILE A 222 4.12 -28.31 4.94
N GLU A 223 3.04 -28.48 4.18
CA GLU A 223 2.61 -29.77 3.63
C GLU A 223 3.27 -30.09 2.29
N ARG A 224 3.73 -29.07 1.54
CA ARG A 224 4.42 -29.29 0.26
C ARG A 224 5.86 -28.79 0.33
N PRO A 225 6.87 -29.65 0.08
CA PRO A 225 8.09 -29.13 -0.51
C PRO A 225 7.68 -28.45 -1.82
N ASN A 226 7.95 -27.15 -1.95
CA ASN A 226 7.55 -26.32 -3.08
C ASN A 226 7.75 -27.08 -4.40
N LEU A 227 6.66 -27.34 -5.14
CA LEU A 227 6.72 -27.91 -6.50
C LEU A 227 7.52 -27.04 -7.47
N SER A 228 7.73 -25.76 -7.12
CA SER A 228 8.59 -24.81 -7.84
C SER A 228 10.08 -24.94 -7.51
N LYS A 229 10.44 -25.67 -6.44
CA LYS A 229 11.83 -25.98 -6.11
C LYS A 229 12.16 -27.35 -6.69
N ALA A 230 13.15 -27.39 -7.58
CA ALA A 230 13.69 -28.65 -8.07
C ALA A 230 14.14 -29.51 -6.88
N SER A 231 13.92 -30.82 -6.95
CA SER A 231 14.42 -31.80 -5.96
C SER A 231 15.94 -31.78 -5.78
N ASN A 232 16.64 -31.00 -6.61
CA ASN A 232 18.09 -30.84 -6.66
C ASN A 232 18.57 -29.57 -5.94
N GLU A 233 17.70 -28.80 -5.27
CA GLU A 233 18.18 -27.75 -4.35
C GLU A 233 18.91 -28.41 -3.17
N VAL A 234 20.22 -28.18 -3.11
CA VAL A 234 21.23 -28.79 -2.22
C VAL A 234 21.00 -28.49 -0.72
N SER A 235 19.91 -27.81 -0.35
CA SER A 235 19.58 -27.40 1.02
C SER A 235 18.36 -28.13 1.61
N LEU A 236 18.13 -29.39 1.25
CA LEU A 236 17.15 -30.25 1.92
C LEU A 236 17.84 -31.15 2.94
N ASP A 237 17.36 -31.08 4.19
CA ASP A 237 17.70 -31.98 5.30
C ASP A 237 17.73 -33.43 4.81
N ILE A 238 18.89 -34.08 4.95
CA ILE A 238 19.13 -35.48 4.56
C ILE A 238 18.06 -36.41 5.17
N GLU A 239 17.60 -36.09 6.37
CA GLU A 239 16.56 -36.83 7.09
C GLU A 239 15.20 -36.81 6.38
N LYS A 240 14.81 -35.67 5.77
CA LYS A 240 13.56 -35.56 5.00
C LYS A 240 13.63 -36.32 3.68
N LEU A 241 14.83 -36.46 3.11
CA LEU A 241 15.06 -37.26 1.92
C LEU A 241 15.04 -38.76 2.24
N GLN A 242 15.62 -39.17 3.36
CA GLN A 242 15.52 -40.55 3.86
C GLN A 242 14.08 -40.94 4.18
N GLN A 243 13.35 -40.09 4.90
CA GLN A 243 11.94 -40.36 5.22
C GLN A 243 11.06 -40.46 3.97
N LYS A 244 11.38 -39.71 2.90
CA LYS A 244 10.69 -39.86 1.61
C LYS A 244 11.04 -41.17 0.93
N LEU A 245 12.32 -41.56 0.92
CA LEU A 245 12.75 -42.84 0.37
C LEU A 245 12.02 -44.00 1.07
N ASP A 246 11.91 -43.95 2.39
CA ASP A 246 11.18 -44.94 3.19
C ASP A 246 9.68 -44.96 2.85
N CYS A 247 9.04 -43.80 2.68
CA CYS A 247 7.65 -43.75 2.25
C CYS A 247 7.45 -44.28 0.82
N TYR A 248 8.40 -44.02 -0.08
CA TYR A 248 8.35 -44.51 -1.46
C TYR A 248 8.59 -46.02 -1.53
N SER A 249 9.51 -46.57 -0.72
CA SER A 249 9.74 -48.02 -0.65
C SER A 249 8.53 -48.77 -0.08
N LEU A 250 7.78 -48.15 0.84
CA LEU A 250 6.54 -48.72 1.39
C LEU A 250 5.34 -48.69 0.44
N LEU A 251 5.30 -47.71 -0.47
CA LEU A 251 4.17 -47.51 -1.40
C LEU A 251 4.41 -48.09 -2.79
N ALA A 252 5.67 -48.35 -3.15
CA ALA A 252 6.02 -48.89 -4.45
C ALA A 252 5.64 -50.38 -4.58
N PRO A 253 5.17 -50.82 -5.75
CA PRO A 253 5.02 -52.25 -6.05
C PRO A 253 6.37 -52.96 -5.94
N ILE A 254 6.36 -54.20 -5.43
CA ILE A 254 7.55 -55.02 -5.16
C ILE A 254 8.44 -55.12 -6.42
N ASP A 255 7.83 -55.29 -7.59
CA ASP A 255 8.50 -55.39 -8.89
C ASP A 255 9.37 -54.16 -9.23
N VAL A 256 8.94 -52.96 -8.81
CA VAL A 256 9.69 -51.72 -9.06
C VAL A 256 10.84 -51.58 -8.07
N THR A 257 10.64 -52.00 -6.82
CA THR A 257 11.71 -51.99 -5.81
C THR A 257 12.82 -52.99 -6.12
N GLU A 258 12.48 -54.19 -6.62
CA GLU A 258 13.47 -55.19 -7.04
C GLU A 258 14.27 -54.73 -8.27
N LEU A 259 13.62 -54.09 -9.24
CA LEU A 259 14.27 -53.60 -10.45
C LEU A 259 15.20 -52.41 -10.15
N VAL A 260 14.82 -51.52 -9.23
CA VAL A 260 15.70 -50.44 -8.75
C VAL A 260 16.89 -51.01 -8.00
N ASN A 261 16.69 -51.99 -7.12
CA ASN A 261 17.78 -52.65 -6.38
C ASN A 261 18.77 -53.35 -7.33
N GLN A 262 18.27 -54.08 -8.33
CA GLN A 262 19.10 -54.71 -9.36
C GLN A 262 19.91 -53.70 -10.15
N LEU A 263 19.31 -52.57 -10.55
CA LEU A 263 20.03 -51.50 -11.23
C LEU A 263 21.09 -50.85 -10.33
N SER A 264 20.80 -50.63 -9.04
CA SER A 264 21.81 -50.08 -8.11
C SER A 264 22.94 -51.04 -7.80
N ASP A 265 22.70 -52.35 -7.83
CA ASP A 265 23.73 -53.39 -7.68
C ASP A 265 24.60 -53.49 -8.95
N ASP A 266 24.05 -53.23 -10.13
CA ASP A 266 24.81 -53.20 -11.41
C ASP A 266 25.74 -51.96 -11.55
N PHE A 267 25.58 -50.95 -10.69
CA PHE A 267 26.40 -49.73 -10.67
C PHE A 267 27.41 -49.66 -9.49
N ASN A 268 27.55 -50.74 -8.71
CA ASN A 268 28.62 -50.93 -7.71
C ASN A 268 29.71 -51.89 -8.23
#